data_AF-A0A183CI78-F1
#
_entry.id   AF-A0A183CI78-F1
#
_cell.length_a   1.000
_cell.length_b   1.000
_cell.length_c   1.000
_cell.angle_alpha   90.00
_cell.angle_beta   90.00
_cell.angle_gamma   90.00
#
_symmetry.space_group_name_H-M   'P 1'
#
loop_
_entity.id
_entity.type
_entity.pdbx_description
1 polymer ?
#
loop_
_entity_poly.entity_id
_entity_poly.type
_entity_poly.pdbx_seq_one_letter_code
_entity_poly.pdbx_strand_id
1 'polypeptide(L)'
;MPVPISTDSTDVMDITGDPECWPPNFANLDPSEELRLLRARIAQLERQQTTNSSTSNASFNLLTSRRYREKLMKTERELKDTKELVGKTLEQMEECKRIAKLELNELGNSTKKEFEKGMNQLKGELFAKMEEYQKQLQQNIDALTEAQKGNGLMPQQNRWDPTACHENLMLSEPDRLIVQCTGNNLGKYYSVFAKRPLPKKNFGNSYYEVTILEKECDVCIGLATKQMPLDETVGWSEGTYAYASCGTFWGHEVEGCSYTNNGRPYIFRGVPYFGVGDVIGCGMDLATRQIIYTKNGRRLSEI
;
A
#
# COMPACT_ATOMS: atom_id res chain seq x y z
N MET A 1 87.46 -26.89 -5.11
CA MET A 1 86.15 -27.52 -5.43
C MET A 1 85.06 -26.46 -5.30
N PRO A 2 84.09 -26.39 -6.20
CA PRO A 2 84.17 -26.76 -7.62
C PRO A 2 83.53 -25.71 -8.55
N VAL A 3 84.18 -25.52 -9.70
CA VAL A 3 83.59 -25.20 -11.01
C VAL A 3 82.89 -26.47 -11.53
N PRO A 4 82.00 -26.43 -12.55
CA PRO A 4 82.45 -26.50 -13.96
C PRO A 4 81.67 -25.55 -14.90
N ILE A 5 82.27 -24.86 -15.88
CA ILE A 5 82.88 -25.33 -17.17
C ILE A 5 81.74 -25.78 -18.12
N SER A 6 81.61 -25.45 -19.41
CA SER A 6 82.45 -24.93 -20.51
C SER A 6 81.46 -24.50 -21.63
N THR A 7 81.78 -23.99 -22.82
CA THR A 7 82.90 -24.15 -23.77
C THR A 7 82.72 -23.00 -24.78
N ASP A 8 83.74 -22.20 -25.09
CA ASP A 8 84.74 -22.43 -26.14
C ASP A 8 84.17 -22.20 -27.55
N SER A 9 84.64 -21.18 -28.26
CA SER A 9 85.51 -21.30 -29.46
C SER A 9 84.72 -20.74 -30.66
N THR A 10 85.24 -20.07 -31.68
CA THR A 10 86.59 -19.86 -32.17
C THR A 10 86.53 -18.69 -33.16
N ASP A 11 87.70 -18.14 -33.47
CA ASP A 11 88.00 -17.26 -34.59
C ASP A 11 87.34 -17.65 -35.93
N VAL A 12 87.27 -16.64 -36.81
CA VAL A 12 87.79 -16.62 -38.20
C VAL A 12 87.15 -15.38 -38.87
N MET A 13 87.93 -14.33 -39.15
CA MET A 13 88.41 -13.97 -40.50
C MET A 13 87.34 -14.23 -41.58
N ASP A 14 86.96 -13.33 -42.46
CA ASP A 14 87.87 -12.70 -43.41
C ASP A 14 87.05 -11.80 -44.34
N ILE A 15 87.66 -10.68 -44.70
CA ILE A 15 87.78 -10.11 -46.05
C ILE A 15 86.50 -9.93 -46.91
N THR A 16 86.14 -8.64 -46.99
CA THR A 16 85.74 -7.86 -48.17
C THR A 16 84.62 -8.36 -49.08
N GLY A 17 83.56 -7.56 -49.12
CA GLY A 17 82.74 -7.34 -50.30
C GLY A 17 81.86 -6.13 -50.01
N ASP A 18 82.00 -5.07 -50.78
CA ASP A 18 81.07 -3.94 -50.78
C ASP A 18 79.91 -4.31 -51.73
N PRO A 19 78.64 -4.28 -51.27
CA PRO A 19 77.53 -4.14 -52.20
C PRO A 19 76.48 -3.14 -51.71
N GLU A 20 76.36 -2.06 -52.47
CA GLU A 20 75.13 -1.37 -52.88
C GLU A 20 73.91 -1.37 -51.93
N CYS A 21 73.63 -0.16 -51.45
CA CYS A 21 72.58 0.24 -50.51
C CYS A 21 71.15 0.10 -51.08
N TRP A 22 70.32 -0.73 -50.45
CA TRP A 22 68.86 -0.76 -50.60
C TRP A 22 68.18 0.30 -49.70
N PRO A 23 66.97 0.82 -50.01
CA PRO A 23 66.36 1.92 -49.25
C PRO A 23 65.68 1.45 -47.95
N PRO A 24 65.49 2.32 -46.93
CA PRO A 24 64.71 1.97 -45.74
C PRO A 24 63.20 1.93 -46.04
N ASN A 25 62.51 1.07 -45.29
CA ASN A 25 61.08 0.76 -45.39
C ASN A 25 60.20 1.92 -44.87
N PHE A 26 59.17 2.34 -45.63
CA PHE A 26 58.33 3.53 -45.37
C PHE A 26 57.15 3.32 -44.42
N ALA A 27 57.03 2.17 -43.77
CA ALA A 27 55.92 1.92 -42.86
C ALA A 27 56.19 2.58 -41.48
N ASN A 28 55.37 3.57 -41.10
CA ASN A 28 55.26 4.26 -39.78
C ASN A 28 55.88 5.67 -39.64
N LEU A 29 55.65 6.59 -40.57
CA LEU A 29 55.99 8.01 -40.40
C LEU A 29 54.75 8.91 -40.38
N ASP A 30 54.81 10.02 -39.62
CA ASP A 30 53.77 11.07 -39.59
C ASP A 30 53.62 11.71 -40.99
N PRO A 31 52.42 12.04 -41.49
CA PRO A 31 52.23 12.52 -42.87
C PRO A 31 53.06 13.76 -43.24
N SER A 32 53.38 14.60 -42.25
CA SER A 32 54.27 15.76 -42.42
C SER A 32 55.73 15.35 -42.66
N GLU A 33 56.21 14.33 -41.95
CA GLU A 33 57.56 13.78 -42.11
C GLU A 33 57.69 12.95 -43.39
N GLU A 34 56.65 12.21 -43.78
CA GLU A 34 56.57 11.57 -45.10
C GLU A 34 56.71 12.61 -46.22
N LEU A 35 55.98 13.73 -46.12
CA LEU A 35 56.05 14.81 -47.11
C LEU A 35 57.45 15.45 -47.17
N ARG A 36 58.12 15.59 -46.03
CA ARG A 36 59.49 16.13 -45.94
C ARG A 36 60.51 15.19 -46.58
N LEU A 37 60.44 13.89 -46.28
CA LEU A 37 61.32 12.88 -46.87
C LEU A 37 61.09 12.76 -48.39
N LEU A 38 59.83 12.81 -48.83
CA LEU A 38 59.47 12.75 -50.24
C LEU A 38 60.08 13.93 -51.01
N ARG A 39 59.97 15.16 -50.48
CA ARG A 39 60.59 16.36 -51.07
C ARG A 39 62.11 16.24 -51.15
N ALA A 40 62.76 15.72 -50.12
CA ALA A 40 64.21 15.51 -50.10
C ALA A 40 64.64 14.48 -51.16
N ARG A 41 63.89 13.39 -51.33
CA ARG A 41 64.19 12.36 -52.33
C ARG A 41 63.95 12.84 -53.75
N ILE A 42 62.92 13.65 -53.98
CA ILE A 42 62.67 14.31 -55.28
C ILE A 42 63.86 15.21 -55.64
N ALA A 43 64.32 16.07 -54.73
CA ALA A 43 65.47 16.94 -54.96
C ALA A 43 66.77 16.15 -55.24
N GLN A 44 66.94 14.98 -54.62
CA GLN A 44 68.09 14.10 -54.86
C GLN A 44 68.03 13.45 -56.25
N LEU A 45 66.85 12.98 -56.66
CA LEU A 45 66.64 12.38 -57.98
C LEU A 45 66.79 13.41 -59.11
N GLU A 46 66.35 14.65 -58.90
CA GLU A 46 66.55 15.76 -59.84
C GLU A 46 68.06 16.05 -60.07
N ARG A 47 68.88 16.00 -59.01
CA ARG A 47 70.34 16.16 -59.13
C ARG A 47 71.01 15.00 -59.87
N GLN A 48 70.53 13.77 -59.69
CA GLN A 48 71.03 12.61 -60.44
C GLN A 48 70.63 12.64 -61.92
N GLN A 49 69.49 13.27 -62.24
CA GLN A 49 69.04 13.45 -63.61
C GLN A 49 69.92 14.44 -64.40
N THR A 50 70.48 15.46 -63.74
CA THR A 50 71.39 16.44 -64.35
C THR A 50 72.79 15.89 -64.67
N THR A 51 73.24 14.79 -64.04
CA THR A 51 74.58 14.22 -64.25
C THR A 51 74.62 13.08 -65.25
N ASN A 52 73.49 12.42 -65.54
CA ASN A 52 73.44 11.22 -66.39
C ASN A 52 72.92 11.48 -67.82
N SER A 53 72.83 12.74 -68.28
CA SER A 53 72.36 13.06 -69.64
C SER A 53 73.44 12.87 -70.70
N SER A 54 73.86 11.62 -70.90
CA SER A 54 74.42 11.14 -72.17
C SER A 54 73.90 9.74 -72.48
N THR A 55 72.61 9.47 -72.23
CA THR A 55 71.88 8.39 -72.90
C THR A 55 70.38 8.71 -72.91
N SER A 56 69.84 8.92 -74.12
CA SER A 56 68.43 8.84 -74.55
C SER A 56 67.34 8.79 -73.48
N ASN A 57 66.56 9.88 -73.30
CA ASN A 57 65.06 9.88 -73.37
C ASN A 57 64.39 11.24 -73.02
N ALA A 58 64.59 12.30 -73.83
CA ALA A 58 63.87 13.57 -73.63
C ALA A 58 62.34 13.47 -73.90
N SER A 59 61.93 12.56 -74.79
CA SER A 59 60.52 12.30 -75.13
C SER A 59 59.77 11.58 -74.01
N PHE A 60 60.41 10.60 -73.35
CA PHE A 60 59.79 9.81 -72.27
C PHE A 60 59.51 10.66 -71.02
N ASN A 61 60.38 11.63 -70.68
CA ASN A 61 60.19 12.55 -69.56
C ASN A 61 59.07 13.60 -69.78
N LEU A 62 58.85 14.06 -71.02
CA LEU A 62 57.77 15.00 -71.34
C LEU A 62 56.40 14.29 -71.36
N LEU A 63 56.35 13.07 -71.90
CA LEU A 63 55.14 12.23 -71.96
C LEU A 63 54.67 11.76 -70.57
N THR A 64 55.60 11.42 -69.68
CA THR A 64 55.27 11.11 -68.28
C THR A 64 54.74 12.35 -67.56
N SER A 65 55.40 13.50 -67.68
CA SER A 65 54.94 14.77 -67.08
C SER A 65 53.55 15.21 -67.57
N ARG A 66 53.26 15.07 -68.88
CA ARG A 66 51.94 15.33 -69.46
C ARG A 66 50.86 14.40 -68.91
N ARG A 67 51.15 13.09 -68.83
CA ARG A 67 50.25 12.10 -68.21
C ARG A 67 49.96 12.41 -66.73
N TYR A 68 50.94 12.88 -65.97
CA TYR A 68 50.74 13.29 -64.59
C TYR A 68 49.83 14.52 -64.48
N ARG A 69 50.01 15.55 -65.32
CA ARG A 69 49.09 16.71 -65.35
C ARG A 69 47.67 16.32 -65.74
N GLU A 70 47.49 15.44 -66.72
CA GLU A 70 46.16 14.98 -67.14
C GLU A 70 45.45 14.21 -66.02
N LYS A 71 46.18 13.37 -65.27
CA LYS A 71 45.67 12.70 -64.06
C LYS A 71 45.31 13.72 -62.97
N LEU A 72 46.17 14.71 -62.73
CA LEU A 72 45.95 15.74 -61.71
C LEU A 72 44.70 16.60 -62.01
N MET A 73 44.55 17.03 -63.27
CA MET A 73 43.38 17.79 -63.74
C MET A 73 42.09 16.96 -63.73
N LYS A 74 42.19 15.63 -63.83
CA LYS A 74 41.05 14.72 -63.68
C LYS A 74 40.66 14.60 -62.21
N THR A 75 41.63 14.38 -61.32
CA THR A 75 41.40 14.30 -59.88
C THR A 75 40.88 15.61 -59.29
N GLU A 76 41.33 16.78 -59.80
CA GLU A 76 40.81 18.08 -59.35
C GLU A 76 39.35 18.30 -59.73
N ARG A 77 38.94 17.84 -60.93
CA ARG A 77 37.52 17.87 -61.34
C ARG A 77 36.68 16.94 -60.48
N GLU A 78 37.13 15.71 -60.27
CA GLU A 78 36.47 14.76 -59.38
C GLU A 78 36.37 15.29 -57.94
N LEU A 79 37.41 15.96 -57.44
CA LEU A 79 37.41 16.60 -56.11
C LEU A 79 36.40 17.76 -56.05
N LYS A 80 36.27 18.54 -57.13
CA LYS A 80 35.30 19.63 -57.21
C LYS A 80 33.86 19.10 -57.22
N ASP A 81 33.59 18.09 -58.03
CA ASP A 81 32.26 17.47 -58.14
C ASP A 81 31.86 16.78 -56.84
N THR A 82 32.80 16.09 -56.18
CA THR A 82 32.58 15.48 -54.85
C THR A 82 32.35 16.53 -53.78
N LYS A 83 33.09 17.65 -53.78
CA LYS A 83 32.86 18.76 -52.83
C LYS A 83 31.47 19.38 -53.01
N GLU A 84 31.02 19.57 -54.25
CA GLU A 84 29.67 20.08 -54.55
C GLU A 84 28.60 19.08 -54.10
N LEU A 85 28.81 17.79 -54.37
CA LEU A 85 27.90 16.73 -53.92
C LEU A 85 27.79 16.71 -52.39
N VAL A 86 28.92 16.72 -51.68
CA VAL A 86 28.98 16.75 -50.20
C VAL A 86 28.26 17.98 -49.64
N GLY A 87 28.39 19.14 -50.27
CA GLY A 87 27.65 20.35 -49.89
C GLY A 87 26.14 20.15 -49.96
N LYS A 88 25.63 19.59 -51.07
CA LYS A 88 24.21 19.28 -51.25
C LYS A 88 23.73 18.24 -50.24
N THR A 89 24.53 17.20 -49.96
CA THR A 89 24.18 16.18 -48.96
C THR A 89 24.11 16.77 -47.55
N LEU A 90 25.00 17.72 -47.21
CA LEU A 90 25.00 18.40 -45.92
C LEU A 90 23.75 19.29 -45.75
N GLU A 91 23.37 20.04 -46.78
CA GLU A 91 22.15 20.85 -46.80
C GLU A 91 20.89 19.97 -46.62
N GLN A 92 20.82 18.84 -47.34
CA GLN A 92 19.74 17.87 -47.19
C GLN A 92 19.70 17.27 -45.78
N MET A 93 20.86 16.98 -45.17
CA MET A 93 20.93 16.43 -43.82
C MET A 93 20.44 17.44 -42.77
N GLU A 94 20.77 18.72 -42.90
CA GLU A 94 20.26 19.77 -42.00
C GLU A 94 18.76 20.03 -42.19
N GLU A 95 18.22 19.87 -43.41
CA GLU A 95 16.77 19.88 -43.64
C GLU A 95 16.08 18.67 -42.98
N CYS A 96 16.59 17.45 -43.20
CA CYS A 96 16.07 16.23 -42.57
C CYS A 96 16.08 16.32 -41.03
N LYS A 97 17.14 16.89 -40.45
CA LYS A 97 17.25 17.12 -39.01
C LYS A 97 16.20 18.10 -38.49
N ARG A 98 15.87 19.15 -39.26
CA ARG A 98 14.79 20.09 -38.92
C ARG A 98 13.42 19.42 -38.95
N ILE A 99 13.14 18.63 -39.99
CA ILE A 99 11.88 17.87 -40.13
C ILE A 99 11.73 16.86 -38.98
N ALA A 100 12.76 16.05 -38.71
CA ALA A 100 12.73 15.08 -37.62
C ALA A 100 12.48 15.72 -36.24
N LYS A 101 13.02 16.92 -36.01
CA LYS A 101 12.78 17.68 -34.78
C LYS A 101 11.32 18.15 -34.66
N LEU A 102 10.72 18.58 -35.77
CA LEU A 102 9.31 18.99 -35.81
C LEU A 102 8.39 17.80 -35.55
N GLU A 103 8.62 16.67 -36.21
CA GLU A 103 7.83 15.45 -36.04
C GLU A 103 7.89 14.92 -34.60
N LEU A 104 9.07 14.90 -33.98
CA LEU A 104 9.22 14.50 -32.58
C LEU A 104 8.44 15.41 -31.62
N ASN A 105 8.43 16.72 -31.90
CA ASN A 105 7.68 17.68 -31.09
C ASN A 105 6.17 17.52 -31.28
N GLU A 106 5.70 17.34 -32.51
CA GLU A 106 4.28 17.10 -32.80
C GLU A 106 3.78 15.81 -32.15
N LEU A 107 4.57 14.72 -32.26
CA LEU A 107 4.25 13.45 -31.62
C LEU A 107 4.22 13.58 -30.09
N GLY A 108 5.19 14.29 -29.50
CA GLY A 108 5.23 14.58 -28.07
C GLY A 108 4.04 15.40 -27.59
N ASN A 109 3.63 16.41 -28.36
CA ASN A 109 2.47 17.24 -28.04
C ASN A 109 1.15 16.46 -28.18
N SER A 110 1.04 15.62 -29.21
CA SER A 110 -0.15 14.78 -29.45
C SER A 110 -0.33 13.76 -28.32
N THR A 111 0.72 13.02 -27.99
CA THR A 111 0.69 12.03 -26.91
C THR A 111 0.39 12.65 -25.55
N LYS A 112 0.98 13.81 -25.24
CA LYS A 112 0.65 14.57 -24.02
C LYS A 112 -0.83 14.94 -23.96
N LYS A 113 -1.40 15.42 -25.07
CA LYS A 113 -2.81 15.82 -25.16
C LYS A 113 -3.76 14.62 -24.98
N GLU A 114 -3.45 13.48 -25.57
CA GLU A 114 -4.23 12.25 -25.38
C GLU A 114 -4.18 11.76 -23.93
N PHE A 115 -3.01 11.81 -23.29
CA PHE A 115 -2.86 11.44 -21.89
C PHE A 115 -3.64 12.37 -20.96
N GLU A 116 -3.56 13.69 -21.16
CA GLU A 116 -4.33 14.67 -20.39
C GLU A 116 -5.85 14.45 -20.55
N LYS A 117 -6.31 14.14 -21.77
CA LYS A 117 -7.72 13.81 -22.03
C LYS A 117 -8.15 12.57 -21.25
N GLY A 118 -7.37 11.49 -21.30
CA GLY A 118 -7.65 10.26 -20.55
C GLY A 118 -7.69 10.48 -19.05
N MET A 119 -6.74 11.24 -18.51
CA MET A 119 -6.69 11.57 -17.08
C MET A 119 -7.89 12.41 -16.63
N ASN A 120 -8.31 13.40 -17.42
CA ASN A 120 -9.47 14.22 -17.08
C ASN A 120 -10.77 13.43 -17.13
N GLN A 121 -10.90 12.51 -18.09
CA GLN A 121 -12.04 11.59 -18.15
C GLN A 121 -12.11 10.69 -16.92
N LEU A 122 -11.00 10.01 -16.59
CA LEU A 122 -10.93 9.12 -15.42
C LEU A 122 -11.21 9.86 -14.11
N LYS A 123 -10.71 11.10 -13.99
CA LYS A 123 -10.99 11.97 -12.86
C LYS A 123 -12.48 12.31 -12.74
N GLY A 124 -13.14 12.62 -13.86
CA GLY A 124 -14.59 12.85 -13.90
C GLY A 124 -15.41 11.63 -13.49
N GLU A 125 -15.06 10.45 -14.01
CA GLU A 125 -15.71 9.17 -13.65
C GLU A 125 -15.55 8.85 -12.16
N LEU A 126 -14.38 9.13 -11.58
CA LEU A 126 -14.14 8.93 -10.15
C LEU A 126 -14.99 9.86 -9.28
N PHE A 127 -15.10 11.15 -9.63
CA PHE A 127 -15.95 12.09 -8.90
C PHE A 127 -17.42 11.71 -8.97
N ALA A 128 -17.92 11.31 -10.13
CA ALA A 128 -19.31 10.87 -10.28
C ALA A 128 -19.63 9.66 -9.37
N LYS A 129 -18.72 8.66 -9.29
CA LYS A 129 -18.88 7.53 -8.36
C LYS A 129 -18.83 7.95 -6.90
N MET A 130 -17.97 8.91 -6.55
CA MET A 130 -17.92 9.44 -5.17
C MET A 130 -19.21 10.16 -4.79
N GLU A 131 -19.77 10.97 -5.68
CA GLU A 131 -21.04 11.66 -5.45
C GLU A 131 -22.21 10.66 -5.30
N GLU A 132 -22.24 9.61 -6.13
CA GLU A 132 -23.24 8.54 -6.01
C GLU A 132 -23.15 7.84 -4.65
N TYR A 133 -21.94 7.50 -4.21
CA TYR A 133 -21.72 6.87 -2.90
C TYR A 133 -22.12 7.79 -1.74
N GLN A 134 -21.78 9.08 -1.81
CA GLN A 134 -22.19 10.07 -0.82
C GLN A 134 -23.71 10.22 -0.77
N LYS A 135 -24.38 10.27 -1.93
CA LYS A 135 -25.84 10.34 -2.02
C LYS A 135 -26.50 9.10 -1.42
N GLN A 136 -25.95 7.92 -1.68
CA GLN A 136 -26.44 6.66 -1.12
C GLN A 136 -26.27 6.62 0.41
N LEU A 137 -25.13 7.08 0.94
CA LEU A 137 -24.92 7.24 2.37
C LEU A 137 -25.94 8.21 3.00
N GLN A 138 -26.17 9.37 2.37
CA GLN A 138 -27.13 10.34 2.87
C GLN A 138 -28.55 9.76 2.90
N GLN A 139 -28.96 9.07 1.83
CA GLN A 139 -30.26 8.39 1.77
C GLN A 139 -30.41 7.32 2.86
N ASN A 140 -29.37 6.55 3.15
CA ASN A 140 -29.39 5.57 4.24
C ASN A 140 -29.51 6.24 5.61
N ILE A 141 -28.81 7.35 5.83
CA ILE A 141 -28.91 8.15 7.07
C ILE A 141 -30.32 8.73 7.22
N ASP A 142 -30.89 9.29 6.15
CA ASP A 142 -32.24 9.86 6.16
C ASP A 142 -33.28 8.77 6.44
N ALA A 143 -33.15 7.60 5.81
CA ALA A 143 -34.02 6.45 6.07
C ALA A 143 -33.90 5.95 7.52
N LEU A 144 -32.69 5.87 8.08
CA LEU A 144 -32.47 5.54 9.49
C LEU A 144 -33.07 6.60 10.41
N THR A 145 -32.93 7.88 10.07
CA THR A 145 -33.45 9.01 10.84
C THR A 145 -34.98 9.03 10.83
N GLU A 146 -35.62 8.79 9.69
CA GLU A 146 -37.08 8.69 9.59
C GLU A 146 -37.63 7.42 10.27
N ALA A 147 -36.91 6.29 10.18
CA ALA A 147 -37.23 5.09 10.97
C ALA A 147 -37.11 5.35 12.48
N GLN A 148 -36.18 6.21 12.89
CA GLN A 148 -36.04 6.66 14.28
C GLN A 148 -37.14 7.65 14.69
N LYS A 149 -37.60 8.54 13.81
CA LYS A 149 -38.71 9.48 14.10
C LYS A 149 -40.06 8.78 14.22
N GLY A 150 -40.30 7.70 13.46
CA GLY A 150 -41.47 6.82 13.63
C GLY A 150 -41.47 6.06 14.97
N ASN A 151 -40.30 5.89 15.58
CA ASN A 151 -40.11 5.40 16.94
C ASN A 151 -40.04 6.60 17.90
N GLY A 152 -41.18 7.28 18.06
CA GLY A 152 -41.28 8.57 18.75
C GLY A 152 -40.39 8.71 19.98
N LEU A 153 -39.55 9.75 19.99
CA LEU A 153 -38.71 10.21 21.10
C LEU A 153 -37.92 9.08 21.78
N MET A 154 -36.60 9.04 21.54
CA MET A 154 -35.63 8.30 22.37
C MET A 154 -36.17 8.09 23.78
N PRO A 155 -36.37 6.85 24.25
CA PRO A 155 -37.03 6.64 25.52
C PRO A 155 -36.18 7.32 26.57
N GLN A 156 -36.73 8.39 27.16
CA GLN A 156 -36.33 8.93 28.45
C GLN A 156 -35.79 7.76 29.28
N GLN A 157 -34.51 7.84 29.68
CA GLN A 157 -33.77 6.76 30.36
C GLN A 157 -34.73 5.96 31.23
N ASN A 158 -34.88 4.66 30.93
CA ASN A 158 -35.84 3.82 31.62
C ASN A 158 -35.50 3.86 33.11
N ARG A 159 -36.52 4.06 33.95
CA ARG A 159 -36.37 4.29 35.38
C ARG A 159 -37.17 3.26 36.16
N TRP A 160 -36.88 3.09 37.44
CA TRP A 160 -37.64 2.21 38.31
C TRP A 160 -39.10 2.70 38.43
N ASP A 161 -40.04 1.76 38.42
CA ASP A 161 -41.46 2.04 38.53
C ASP A 161 -41.89 2.06 39.99
N PRO A 162 -42.31 3.21 40.57
CA PRO A 162 -42.78 3.24 41.94
C PRO A 162 -44.05 2.42 42.16
N THR A 163 -44.83 2.13 41.09
CA THR A 163 -46.05 1.32 41.19
C THR A 163 -45.78 -0.18 41.12
N ALA A 164 -44.58 -0.57 40.68
CA ALA A 164 -44.12 -1.95 40.62
C ALA A 164 -42.82 -2.10 41.43
N CYS A 165 -42.84 -1.56 42.65
CA CYS A 165 -41.74 -1.56 43.61
C CYS A 165 -42.29 -2.07 44.96
N HIS A 166 -41.62 -3.04 45.57
CA HIS A 166 -42.01 -3.55 46.88
C HIS A 166 -41.90 -2.45 47.96
N GLU A 167 -42.79 -2.44 48.96
CA GLU A 167 -42.85 -1.41 50.02
C GLU A 167 -41.55 -1.22 50.83
N ASN A 168 -40.76 -2.30 50.97
CA ASN A 168 -39.45 -2.29 51.65
C ASN A 168 -38.28 -1.83 50.76
N LEU A 169 -38.56 -1.41 49.53
CA LEU A 169 -37.59 -0.77 48.64
C LEU A 169 -37.91 0.72 48.50
N MET A 170 -36.87 1.54 48.62
CA MET A 170 -36.97 2.99 48.46
C MET A 170 -36.30 3.40 47.16
N LEU A 171 -36.98 4.22 46.36
CA LEU A 171 -36.44 4.80 45.13
C LEU A 171 -35.95 6.23 45.40
N SER A 172 -34.75 6.54 44.93
CA SER A 172 -34.22 7.91 45.02
C SER A 172 -34.90 8.82 43.99
N GLU A 173 -35.53 9.90 44.44
CA GLU A 173 -36.18 10.91 43.60
C GLU A 173 -35.20 12.04 43.24
N PRO A 174 -35.42 12.76 42.11
CA PRO A 174 -36.54 12.63 41.17
C PRO A 174 -36.31 11.57 40.07
N ASP A 175 -35.08 11.09 39.90
CA ASP A 175 -34.69 10.34 38.70
C ASP A 175 -35.10 8.86 38.75
N ARG A 176 -35.24 8.29 39.95
CA ARG A 176 -35.62 6.88 40.21
C ARG A 176 -34.70 5.89 39.49
N LEU A 177 -33.41 6.17 39.53
CA LEU A 177 -32.36 5.29 39.00
C LEU A 177 -31.66 4.47 40.09
N ILE A 178 -31.80 4.88 41.35
CA ILE A 178 -31.23 4.20 42.51
C ILE A 178 -32.35 3.56 43.32
N VAL A 179 -32.16 2.29 43.69
CA VAL A 179 -33.02 1.55 44.61
C VAL A 179 -32.22 1.19 45.85
N GLN A 180 -32.81 1.38 47.03
CA GLN A 180 -32.23 1.02 48.31
C GLN A 180 -33.18 0.08 49.05
N CYS A 181 -32.65 -1.03 49.58
CA CYS A 181 -33.41 -1.89 50.46
C CYS A 181 -33.44 -1.30 51.87
N THR A 182 -34.64 -1.15 52.43
CA THR A 182 -34.86 -0.66 53.81
C THR A 182 -35.44 -1.75 54.73
N GLY A 183 -35.78 -2.91 54.16
CA GLY A 183 -36.29 -4.05 54.91
C GLY A 183 -35.20 -4.69 55.77
N ASN A 184 -35.54 -4.99 57.02
CA ASN A 184 -34.66 -5.61 58.01
C ASN A 184 -34.93 -7.11 58.23
N ASN A 185 -35.82 -7.71 57.42
CA ASN A 185 -36.22 -9.10 57.57
C ASN A 185 -35.29 -10.03 56.78
N LEU A 186 -34.46 -10.78 57.50
CA LEU A 186 -33.64 -11.86 56.92
C LEU A 186 -34.54 -12.91 56.25
N GLY A 187 -34.19 -13.31 55.02
CA GLY A 187 -34.86 -14.38 54.29
C GLY A 187 -36.10 -13.97 53.48
N LYS A 188 -36.40 -12.67 53.34
CA LYS A 188 -37.42 -12.16 52.41
C LYS A 188 -36.78 -11.59 51.15
N TYR A 189 -37.51 -11.61 50.05
CA TYR A 189 -37.11 -11.01 48.78
C TYR A 189 -37.96 -9.78 48.49
N TYR A 190 -37.34 -8.79 47.86
CA TYR A 190 -38.00 -7.56 47.46
C TYR A 190 -37.55 -7.21 46.04
N SER A 191 -38.52 -7.03 45.15
CA SER A 191 -38.29 -6.76 43.74
C SER A 191 -38.82 -5.39 43.32
N VAL A 192 -38.21 -4.84 42.27
CA VAL A 192 -38.68 -3.65 41.57
C VAL A 192 -38.55 -3.85 40.06
N PHE A 193 -39.52 -3.35 39.31
CA PHE A 193 -39.51 -3.36 37.85
C PHE A 193 -39.14 -2.01 37.27
N ALA A 194 -38.58 -2.03 36.07
CA ALA A 194 -38.46 -0.83 35.25
C ALA A 194 -39.84 -0.39 34.73
N LYS A 195 -40.06 0.93 34.62
CA LYS A 195 -41.32 1.55 34.20
C LYS A 195 -41.77 1.14 32.80
N ARG A 196 -40.82 0.91 31.90
CA ARG A 196 -41.11 0.47 30.53
C ARG A 196 -40.58 -0.95 30.33
N PRO A 197 -41.37 -1.87 29.76
CA PRO A 197 -40.87 -3.18 29.39
C PRO A 197 -39.89 -3.07 28.22
N LEU A 198 -39.12 -4.14 27.98
CA LEU A 198 -38.25 -4.21 26.80
C LEU A 198 -39.08 -4.10 25.49
N PRO A 199 -38.61 -3.35 24.48
CA PRO A 199 -39.28 -3.24 23.19
C PRO A 199 -39.46 -4.61 22.50
N LYS A 200 -40.66 -4.89 21.98
CA LYS A 200 -40.98 -6.17 21.33
C LYS A 200 -40.84 -6.19 19.80
N LYS A 201 -40.79 -5.02 19.15
CA LYS A 201 -41.02 -4.89 17.70
C LYS A 201 -39.86 -4.31 16.90
N ASN A 202 -38.87 -3.69 17.54
CA ASN A 202 -37.76 -3.05 16.85
C ASN A 202 -36.51 -3.89 17.08
N PHE A 203 -35.77 -4.20 16.01
CA PHE A 203 -34.55 -5.03 15.96
C PHE A 203 -33.35 -4.39 16.70
N GLY A 204 -33.55 -3.93 17.95
CA GLY A 204 -32.54 -3.34 18.79
C GLY A 204 -32.27 -4.24 19.99
N ASN A 205 -30.99 -4.56 20.22
CA ASN A 205 -30.56 -5.21 21.44
C ASN A 205 -30.93 -4.31 22.63
N SER A 206 -31.64 -4.87 23.60
CA SER A 206 -31.94 -4.16 24.85
C SER A 206 -30.82 -4.42 25.85
N TYR A 207 -30.30 -3.40 26.50
CA TYR A 207 -29.21 -3.53 27.46
C TYR A 207 -29.35 -2.48 28.57
N TYR A 208 -29.12 -2.89 29.81
CA TYR A 208 -29.04 -1.99 30.95
C TYR A 208 -27.92 -2.45 31.89
N GLU A 209 -27.41 -1.53 32.70
CA GLU A 209 -26.40 -1.81 33.71
C GLU A 209 -26.88 -1.37 35.09
N VAL A 210 -26.45 -2.10 36.11
CA VAL A 210 -26.69 -1.80 37.51
C VAL A 210 -25.34 -1.74 38.21
N THR A 211 -25.04 -0.61 38.84
CA THR A 211 -23.87 -0.46 39.69
C THR A 211 -24.24 -0.83 41.11
N ILE A 212 -23.45 -1.70 41.75
CA ILE A 212 -23.67 -2.09 43.14
C ILE A 212 -23.02 -1.04 44.05
N LEU A 213 -23.85 -0.20 44.68
CA LEU A 213 -23.37 0.85 45.59
C LEU A 213 -23.11 0.29 46.99
N GLU A 214 -24.00 -0.57 47.48
CA GLU A 214 -23.93 -1.22 48.78
C GLU A 214 -24.46 -2.65 48.65
N LYS A 215 -23.96 -3.57 49.48
CA LYS A 215 -24.40 -4.97 49.49
C LYS A 215 -24.32 -5.56 50.89
N GLU A 216 -25.46 -5.66 51.56
CA GLU A 216 -25.60 -6.41 52.82
C GLU A 216 -26.29 -7.77 52.61
N CYS A 217 -27.09 -7.90 51.55
CA CYS A 217 -27.80 -9.12 51.18
C CYS A 217 -27.40 -9.58 49.76
N ASP A 218 -27.98 -10.68 49.29
CA ASP A 218 -27.83 -11.09 47.90
C ASP A 218 -28.71 -10.24 46.97
N VAL A 219 -28.17 -9.98 45.78
CA VAL A 219 -28.77 -9.12 44.75
C VAL A 219 -28.91 -9.94 43.48
N CYS A 220 -30.10 -9.92 42.90
CA CYS A 220 -30.42 -10.61 41.64
C CYS A 220 -30.78 -9.57 40.57
N ILE A 221 -30.08 -9.61 39.43
CA ILE A 221 -30.28 -8.67 38.32
C ILE A 221 -30.71 -9.47 37.09
N GLY A 222 -31.80 -9.07 36.42
CA GLY A 222 -32.34 -9.91 35.36
C GLY A 222 -33.59 -9.41 34.67
N LEU A 223 -34.30 -10.35 34.05
CA LEU A 223 -35.53 -10.13 33.30
C LEU A 223 -36.65 -10.95 33.92
N ALA A 224 -37.82 -10.33 34.10
CA ALA A 224 -39.00 -10.97 34.63
C ALA A 224 -40.24 -10.58 33.80
N THR A 225 -41.26 -11.45 33.84
CA THR A 225 -42.58 -11.12 33.31
C THR A 225 -43.30 -10.21 34.30
N LYS A 226 -44.29 -9.45 33.82
CA LYS A 226 -45.13 -8.57 34.67
C LYS A 226 -45.93 -9.36 35.74
N GLN A 227 -45.98 -10.69 35.63
CA GLN A 227 -46.73 -11.55 36.55
C GLN A 227 -45.94 -11.92 37.81
N MET A 228 -44.62 -11.74 37.84
CA MET A 228 -43.81 -12.10 39.00
C MET A 228 -44.20 -11.21 40.20
N PRO A 229 -44.50 -11.80 41.37
CA PRO A 229 -44.79 -11.06 42.59
C PRO A 229 -43.61 -10.18 43.04
N LEU A 230 -43.89 -9.08 43.74
CA LEU A 230 -42.86 -8.15 44.22
C LEU A 230 -42.13 -8.64 45.49
N ASP A 231 -42.69 -9.63 46.17
CA ASP A 231 -42.14 -10.32 47.34
C ASP A 231 -41.35 -11.60 46.97
N GLU A 232 -41.13 -11.83 45.67
CA GLU A 232 -40.25 -12.85 45.11
C GLU A 232 -39.00 -12.23 44.48
N THR A 233 -38.00 -13.06 44.16
CA THR A 233 -36.77 -12.62 43.46
C THR A 233 -36.79 -13.03 42.00
N VAL A 234 -36.35 -12.12 41.12
CA VAL A 234 -36.05 -12.46 39.72
C VAL A 234 -35.08 -13.64 39.67
N GLY A 235 -35.35 -14.59 38.78
CA GLY A 235 -34.60 -15.83 38.63
C GLY A 235 -35.27 -17.03 39.28
N TRP A 236 -36.04 -16.87 40.36
CA TRP A 236 -36.64 -18.01 41.07
C TRP A 236 -37.92 -18.50 40.41
N SER A 237 -38.78 -17.58 39.98
CA SER A 237 -40.08 -17.88 39.37
C SER A 237 -39.94 -18.30 37.90
N GLU A 238 -40.85 -19.13 37.42
CA GLU A 238 -40.90 -19.55 36.01
C GLU A 238 -41.01 -18.35 35.06
N GLY A 239 -40.34 -18.42 33.91
CA GLY A 239 -40.32 -17.31 32.93
C GLY A 239 -39.48 -16.09 33.34
N THR A 240 -38.74 -16.16 34.45
CA THR A 240 -37.76 -15.13 34.85
C THR A 240 -36.34 -15.59 34.56
N TYR A 241 -35.35 -14.69 34.56
CA TYR A 241 -33.95 -15.02 34.32
C TYR A 241 -33.08 -14.04 35.09
N ALA A 242 -32.05 -14.50 35.80
CA ALA A 242 -31.23 -13.60 36.61
C ALA A 242 -29.76 -14.00 36.70
N TYR A 243 -28.94 -13.02 37.02
CA TYR A 243 -27.60 -13.17 37.55
C TYR A 243 -27.59 -12.72 39.01
N ALA A 244 -27.32 -13.67 39.91
CA ALA A 244 -27.27 -13.44 41.35
C ALA A 244 -25.84 -13.17 41.81
N SER A 245 -25.70 -12.28 42.80
CA SER A 245 -24.41 -11.86 43.38
C SER A 245 -23.58 -12.99 43.96
N CYS A 246 -24.23 -14.09 44.35
CA CYS A 246 -23.62 -15.32 44.79
C CYS A 246 -22.99 -16.17 43.65
N GLY A 247 -22.85 -15.61 42.44
CA GLY A 247 -22.24 -16.30 41.32
C GLY A 247 -23.14 -17.39 40.75
N THR A 248 -24.42 -17.07 40.52
CA THR A 248 -25.37 -18.02 39.94
C THR A 248 -26.19 -17.36 38.83
N PHE A 249 -26.28 -18.02 37.67
CA PHE A 249 -27.29 -17.71 36.67
C PHE A 249 -28.53 -18.57 36.90
N TRP A 250 -29.70 -17.94 36.96
CA TRP A 250 -30.99 -18.59 37.20
C TRP A 250 -31.85 -18.59 35.95
N GLY A 251 -32.54 -19.70 35.70
CA GLY A 251 -33.54 -19.82 34.64
C GLY A 251 -33.01 -20.21 33.27
N HIS A 252 -31.70 -20.35 33.10
CA HIS A 252 -31.07 -20.74 31.83
C HIS A 252 -30.96 -22.25 31.74
N GLU A 253 -31.79 -22.85 30.90
CA GLU A 253 -31.74 -24.27 30.58
C GLU A 253 -30.78 -24.50 29.40
N VAL A 254 -29.53 -24.81 29.73
CA VAL A 254 -28.45 -25.10 28.77
C VAL A 254 -27.78 -26.42 29.12
N GLU A 255 -27.00 -26.97 28.20
CA GLU A 255 -26.24 -28.21 28.45
C GLU A 255 -25.33 -28.05 29.68
N GLY A 256 -25.40 -29.00 30.61
CA GLY A 256 -24.60 -28.96 31.84
C GLY A 256 -25.15 -28.08 32.97
N CYS A 257 -26.33 -27.47 32.81
CA CYS A 257 -26.99 -26.78 33.92
C CYS A 257 -27.43 -27.76 35.03
N SER A 258 -27.55 -27.24 36.25
CA SER A 258 -28.08 -27.97 37.41
C SER A 258 -29.52 -27.59 37.66
N TYR A 259 -30.25 -28.43 38.39
CA TYR A 259 -31.65 -28.21 38.72
C TYR A 259 -31.84 -28.18 40.23
N THR A 260 -32.66 -27.25 40.71
CA THR A 260 -33.09 -27.25 42.11
C THR A 260 -34.16 -28.32 42.33
N ASN A 261 -34.54 -28.56 43.60
CA ASN A 261 -35.56 -29.56 43.94
C ASN A 261 -36.93 -29.29 43.31
N ASN A 262 -37.23 -28.05 42.92
CA ASN A 262 -38.48 -27.68 42.23
C ASN A 262 -38.34 -27.69 40.70
N GLY A 263 -37.22 -28.18 40.16
CA GLY A 263 -36.96 -28.25 38.72
C GLY A 263 -36.46 -26.96 38.09
N ARG A 264 -36.15 -25.92 38.87
CA ARG A 264 -35.61 -24.67 38.32
C ARG A 264 -34.16 -24.83 37.85
N PRO A 265 -33.82 -24.52 36.58
CA PRO A 265 -32.46 -24.62 36.09
C PRO A 265 -31.58 -23.47 36.60
N TYR A 266 -30.32 -23.77 36.89
CA TYR A 266 -29.31 -22.81 37.31
C TYR A 266 -27.89 -23.23 36.91
N ILE A 267 -27.01 -22.25 36.79
CA ILE A 267 -25.59 -22.43 36.47
C ILE A 267 -24.78 -21.70 37.53
N PHE A 268 -23.90 -22.42 38.23
CA PHE A 268 -23.06 -21.84 39.29
C PHE A 268 -21.55 -22.02 39.02
N ARG A 269 -21.19 -23.02 38.19
CA ARG A 269 -19.78 -23.30 37.90
C ARG A 269 -19.25 -22.22 36.97
N GLY A 270 -18.11 -21.62 37.33
CA GLY A 270 -17.43 -20.61 36.50
C GLY A 270 -18.12 -19.25 36.44
N VAL A 271 -19.25 -19.06 37.14
CA VAL A 271 -19.94 -17.77 37.19
C VAL A 271 -19.30 -16.90 38.28
N PRO A 272 -18.78 -15.71 37.95
CA PRO A 272 -18.11 -14.87 38.94
C PRO A 272 -19.10 -14.31 39.98
N TYR A 273 -18.64 -14.13 41.21
CA TYR A 273 -19.36 -13.35 42.23
C TYR A 273 -19.31 -11.86 41.88
N PHE A 274 -20.27 -11.08 42.39
CA PHE A 274 -20.18 -9.62 42.32
C PHE A 274 -20.61 -8.94 43.62
N GLY A 275 -20.08 -7.75 43.84
CA GLY A 275 -20.29 -6.97 45.06
C GLY A 275 -20.13 -5.48 44.85
N VAL A 276 -19.94 -4.75 45.95
CA VAL A 276 -19.81 -3.30 45.96
C VAL A 276 -18.74 -2.84 44.97
N GLY A 277 -19.09 -1.85 44.13
CA GLY A 277 -18.23 -1.30 43.09
C GLY A 277 -18.30 -2.01 41.74
N ASP A 278 -18.88 -3.21 41.67
CA ASP A 278 -19.07 -3.90 40.39
C ASP A 278 -20.25 -3.30 39.60
N VAL A 279 -20.12 -3.29 38.28
CA VAL A 279 -21.15 -2.91 37.31
C VAL A 279 -21.62 -4.16 36.59
N ILE A 280 -22.89 -4.50 36.75
CA ILE A 280 -23.50 -5.70 36.17
C ILE A 280 -24.45 -5.31 35.06
N GLY A 281 -24.14 -5.74 33.84
CA GLY A 281 -25.01 -5.56 32.68
C GLY A 281 -25.92 -6.75 32.46
N CYS A 282 -27.14 -6.48 32.00
CA CYS A 282 -28.09 -7.47 31.52
C CYS A 282 -28.70 -6.97 30.20
N GLY A 283 -28.68 -7.82 29.18
CA GLY A 283 -29.25 -7.51 27.89
C GLY A 283 -29.97 -8.70 27.25
N MET A 284 -30.81 -8.38 26.28
CA MET A 284 -31.51 -9.35 25.44
C MET A 284 -31.22 -9.03 23.99
N ASP A 285 -30.60 -9.99 23.30
CA ASP A 285 -30.51 -9.99 21.86
C ASP A 285 -31.87 -10.47 21.32
N LEU A 286 -32.61 -9.57 20.68
CA LEU A 286 -33.95 -9.89 20.17
C LEU A 286 -33.90 -10.76 18.92
N ALA A 287 -32.78 -10.77 18.18
CA ALA A 287 -32.61 -11.57 16.98
C ALA A 287 -32.33 -13.04 17.35
N THR A 288 -31.42 -13.28 18.29
CA THR A 288 -31.09 -14.63 18.76
C THR A 288 -31.98 -15.12 19.91
N ARG A 289 -32.72 -14.20 20.54
CA ARG A 289 -33.51 -14.43 21.77
C ARG A 289 -32.64 -14.89 22.95
N GLN A 290 -31.37 -14.51 22.94
CA GLN A 290 -30.44 -14.84 24.03
C GLN A 290 -30.34 -13.70 25.05
N ILE A 291 -30.14 -14.06 26.31
CA ILE A 291 -29.87 -13.13 27.39
C ILE A 291 -28.36 -13.07 27.60
N ILE A 292 -27.82 -11.87 27.73
CA ILE A 292 -26.39 -11.61 27.87
C ILE A 292 -26.15 -10.91 29.20
N TYR A 293 -25.17 -11.37 29.96
CA TYR A 293 -24.68 -10.69 31.16
C TYR A 293 -23.28 -10.13 30.96
N THR A 294 -23.00 -9.02 31.63
CA THR A 294 -21.64 -8.46 31.69
C THR A 294 -21.28 -8.16 33.13
N LYS A 295 -19.98 -8.20 33.43
CA LYS A 295 -19.41 -7.69 34.67
C LYS A 295 -18.28 -6.74 34.32
N ASN A 296 -18.37 -5.50 34.79
CA ASN A 296 -17.38 -4.44 34.57
C ASN A 296 -17.02 -4.29 33.08
N GLY A 297 -18.05 -4.24 32.24
CA GLY A 297 -17.93 -4.11 30.78
C GLY A 297 -17.47 -5.39 30.05
N ARG A 298 -17.16 -6.48 30.74
CA ARG A 298 -16.78 -7.76 30.12
C ARG A 298 -17.97 -8.69 30.04
N ARG A 299 -18.30 -9.15 28.83
CA ARG A 299 -19.31 -10.17 28.61
C ARG A 299 -18.93 -11.44 29.35
N LEU A 300 -19.87 -11.96 30.13
CA LEU A 300 -19.78 -13.30 30.70
C LEU A 300 -20.21 -14.24 29.57
N SER A 301 -19.25 -14.94 28.97
CA SER A 301 -19.53 -15.90 27.90
C SER A 301 -20.49 -16.98 28.40
N GLU A 302 -21.32 -17.50 27.48
CA GLU A 302 -22.13 -18.70 27.72
C GLU A 302 -21.20 -19.79 28.26
N ILE A 303 -21.49 -20.26 29.47
CA ILE A 303 -20.87 -21.45 30.05
C ILE A 303 -21.66 -22.64 29.55
#